data_AF-A0A9Q3J8Q9-F1
#
_entry.id   AF-A0A9Q3J8Q9-F1
#
_cell.length_a   1.000
_cell.length_b   1.000
_cell.length_c   1.000
_cell.angle_alpha   90.00
_cell.angle_beta   90.00
_cell.angle_gamma   90.00
#
_symmetry.space_group_name_H-M   'P 1'
#
loop_
_entity.id
_entity.type
_entity.pdbx_description
1 polymer ?
#
loop_
_entity_poly.entity_id
_entity_poly.type
_entity_poly.pdbx_seq_one_letter_code
_entity_poly.pdbx_strand_id
1 'polypeptide(L)'
;MNVAFDYAKHKWDKSHKVADFKIGDLALVSTLNFNNIKGINRLKYSYLGPFFLVSLHRTNAVQVELSGELENKHPTFPVILMKPYQPADKEFFPLRNPTPLTVPPVEKSEDKKLKKFIKEKRLSGKNQR
;
A
#
# COMPACT_ATOMS: atom_id res chain seq x y z
N MET A 1 -32.16 -12.31 -22.20
CA MET A 1 -31.48 -11.56 -21.14
C MET A 1 -30.53 -12.50 -20.41
N ASN A 2 -29.28 -12.12 -20.21
CA ASN A 2 -28.24 -12.98 -19.61
C ASN A 2 -28.41 -13.01 -18.09
N VAL A 3 -29.17 -13.98 -17.58
CA VAL A 3 -29.52 -14.15 -16.15
C VAL A 3 -28.30 -14.08 -15.21
N ALA A 4 -27.14 -14.57 -15.67
CA ALA A 4 -25.89 -14.51 -14.90
C ALA A 4 -25.34 -13.08 -14.73
N PHE A 5 -25.49 -12.23 -15.75
CA PHE A 5 -25.06 -10.82 -15.70
C PHE A 5 -25.92 -10.03 -14.71
N ASP A 6 -27.23 -10.24 -14.75
CA ASP A 6 -28.18 -9.55 -13.86
C ASP A 6 -27.97 -9.94 -12.40
N TYR A 7 -27.70 -11.23 -12.12
CA TYR A 7 -27.35 -11.69 -10.77
C TYR A 7 -26.06 -11.04 -10.24
N ALA A 8 -25.01 -10.99 -11.07
CA ALA A 8 -23.74 -10.38 -10.70
C ALA A 8 -23.89 -8.88 -10.43
N LYS A 9 -24.64 -8.18 -11.30
CA LYS A 9 -24.94 -6.75 -11.14
C LYS A 9 -25.71 -6.47 -9.84
N HIS A 10 -26.80 -7.20 -9.58
CA HIS A 10 -27.60 -7.01 -8.38
C HIS A 10 -26.81 -7.25 -7.09
N LYS A 11 -25.93 -8.27 -7.08
CA LYS A 11 -25.05 -8.54 -5.93
C LYS A 11 -24.01 -7.44 -5.73
N TRP A 12 -23.46 -6.91 -6.82
CA TRP A 12 -22.52 -5.79 -6.79
C TRP A 12 -23.19 -4.54 -6.24
N ASP A 13 -24.29 -4.10 -6.85
CA ASP A 13 -25.02 -2.89 -6.47
C ASP A 13 -25.48 -2.93 -5.00
N LYS A 14 -25.82 -4.11 -4.47
CA LYS A 14 -26.19 -4.30 -3.05
C LYS A 14 -25.02 -4.12 -2.07
N SER A 15 -23.83 -4.54 -2.45
CA SER A 15 -22.66 -4.59 -1.55
C SER A 15 -21.68 -3.44 -1.75
N HIS A 16 -21.68 -2.83 -2.94
CA HIS A 16 -20.76 -1.78 -3.30
C HIS A 16 -21.20 -0.46 -2.66
N LYS A 17 -20.35 0.06 -1.75
CA LYS A 17 -20.50 1.40 -1.19
C LYS A 17 -19.41 2.26 -1.80
N VAL A 18 -19.82 3.29 -2.54
CA VAL A 18 -18.88 4.29 -3.04
C VAL A 18 -18.42 5.11 -1.84
N ALA A 19 -17.11 5.17 -1.61
CA ALA A 19 -16.55 6.05 -0.60
C ALA A 19 -16.47 7.47 -1.15
N ASP A 20 -17.11 8.41 -0.48
CA ASP A 20 -17.09 9.82 -0.84
C ASP A 20 -15.79 10.45 -0.34
N PHE A 21 -14.78 10.48 -1.21
CA PHE A 21 -13.52 11.18 -0.94
C PHE A 21 -13.60 12.62 -1.42
N LYS A 22 -13.03 13.56 -0.65
CA LYS A 22 -12.85 14.96 -1.07
C LYS A 22 -11.37 15.28 -1.20
N ILE A 23 -11.07 16.28 -2.03
CA ILE A 23 -9.72 16.83 -2.16
C ILE A 23 -9.31 17.42 -0.80
N GLY A 24 -8.11 17.08 -0.32
CA GLY A 24 -7.60 17.48 0.98
C GLY A 24 -7.86 16.49 2.13
N ASP A 25 -8.72 15.49 1.93
CA ASP A 25 -8.92 14.45 2.94
C ASP A 25 -7.67 13.55 3.08
N LEU A 26 -7.56 12.91 4.24
CA LEU A 26 -6.53 11.89 4.50
C LEU A 26 -7.09 10.50 4.19
N ALA A 27 -6.31 9.71 3.46
CA ALA A 27 -6.68 8.35 3.11
C ALA A 27 -5.53 7.35 3.31
N LEU A 28 -5.91 6.10 3.51
CA LEU A 28 -5.03 4.95 3.58
C LEU A 28 -5.08 4.17 2.27
N VAL A 29 -3.94 3.74 1.76
CA VAL A 29 -3.79 2.99 0.50
C VAL A 29 -3.50 1.52 0.81
N SER A 30 -4.25 0.62 0.18
CA SER A 30 -4.12 -0.84 0.37
C SER A 30 -2.82 -1.38 -0.21
N THR A 31 -2.11 -2.23 0.55
CA THR A 31 -0.85 -2.85 0.13
C THR A 31 -1.02 -4.13 -0.69
N LEU A 32 -2.26 -4.56 -0.97
CA LEU A 32 -2.57 -5.84 -1.60
C LEU A 32 -1.80 -6.08 -2.91
N ASN A 33 -1.65 -5.02 -3.72
CA ASN A 33 -1.03 -5.10 -5.05
C ASN A 33 0.44 -4.65 -5.06
N PHE A 34 1.03 -4.41 -3.88
CA PHE A 34 2.41 -3.95 -3.78
C PHE A 34 3.36 -5.12 -3.52
N ASN A 35 4.16 -5.45 -4.53
CA ASN A 35 5.16 -6.52 -4.45
C ASN A 35 6.53 -6.03 -3.93
N ASN A 36 6.73 -4.72 -3.84
CA ASN A 36 8.04 -4.11 -3.52
C ASN A 36 8.12 -3.55 -2.09
N ILE A 37 7.10 -3.76 -1.26
CA ILE A 37 7.15 -3.39 0.15
C ILE A 37 8.05 -4.40 0.85
N LYS A 38 9.02 -3.92 1.62
CA LYS A 38 9.97 -4.78 2.33
C LYS A 38 9.25 -5.54 3.44
N GLY A 39 9.52 -6.84 3.56
CA GLY A 39 9.06 -7.65 4.69
C GLY A 39 8.34 -8.94 4.29
N ILE A 40 8.02 -9.75 5.29
CA ILE A 40 7.29 -11.01 5.12
C ILE A 40 5.81 -10.69 4.89
N ASN A 41 5.17 -11.34 3.92
CA ASN A 41 3.76 -11.12 3.55
C ASN A 41 2.75 -11.19 4.71
N ARG A 42 3.08 -11.87 5.81
CA ARG A 42 2.23 -11.99 7.01
C ARG A 42 2.39 -10.82 8.00
N LEU A 43 3.50 -10.11 7.94
CA LEU A 43 3.84 -9.00 8.84
C LEU A 43 3.68 -7.63 8.18
N LYS A 44 3.43 -7.59 6.86
CA LYS A 44 3.17 -6.32 6.16
C LYS A 44 1.85 -5.73 6.61
N TYR A 45 1.82 -4.42 6.78
CA TYR A 45 0.57 -3.69 6.99
C TYR A 45 -0.32 -3.84 5.77
N SER A 46 -1.61 -4.11 5.97
CA SER A 46 -2.58 -4.20 4.88
C SER A 46 -2.87 -2.85 4.22
N TYR A 47 -2.60 -1.75 4.93
CA TYR A 47 -2.77 -0.38 4.45
C TYR A 47 -1.59 0.48 4.89
N LEU A 48 -1.20 1.44 4.06
CA LEU A 48 -0.17 2.44 4.32
C LEU A 48 -0.77 3.85 4.24
N GLY A 49 -0.14 4.81 4.91
CA GLY A 49 -0.63 6.19 5.02
C GLY A 49 -0.92 6.57 6.47
N PRO A 50 -1.28 7.82 6.74
CA PRO A 50 -2.18 8.64 5.92
C PRO A 50 -1.50 9.42 4.80
N PHE A 51 -2.15 9.46 3.64
CA PHE A 51 -1.74 10.26 2.47
C PHE A 51 -2.79 11.33 2.16
N PHE A 52 -2.34 12.47 1.64
CA PHE A 52 -3.21 13.56 1.22
C PHE A 52 -3.81 13.30 -0.16
N LEU A 53 -5.11 13.56 -0.27
CA LEU A 53 -5.86 13.48 -1.51
C LEU A 53 -5.65 14.74 -2.35
N VAL A 54 -4.91 14.62 -3.45
CA VAL A 54 -4.53 15.74 -4.31
C VAL A 54 -5.60 16.02 -5.37
N SER A 55 -6.10 14.98 -6.03
CA SER A 55 -7.10 15.13 -7.09
C SER A 55 -8.02 13.92 -7.18
N LEU A 56 -9.23 14.14 -7.69
CA LEU A 56 -10.23 13.10 -7.93
C LEU A 56 -10.39 12.91 -9.44
N HIS A 57 -10.06 11.72 -9.92
CA HIS A 57 -10.24 11.31 -11.31
C HIS A 57 -11.60 10.62 -11.46
N ARG A 58 -12.63 11.44 -11.74
CA ARG A 58 -14.04 11.01 -11.75
C ARG A 58 -14.45 10.40 -10.40
N THR A 59 -15.32 9.39 -10.43
CA THR A 59 -15.86 8.71 -9.25
C THR A 59 -15.04 7.50 -8.81
N ASN A 60 -14.11 7.01 -9.64
CA ASN A 60 -13.52 5.69 -9.46
C ASN A 60 -12.03 5.71 -9.13
N ALA A 61 -11.33 6.81 -9.43
CA ALA A 61 -9.89 6.90 -9.26
C ALA A 61 -9.52 8.20 -8.57
N VAL A 62 -8.43 8.15 -7.83
CA VAL A 62 -8.04 9.17 -6.88
C VAL A 62 -6.53 9.28 -6.88
N GLN A 63 -6.02 10.51 -6.91
CA GLN A 63 -4.60 10.78 -6.83
C GLN A 63 -4.23 11.18 -5.41
N VAL A 64 -3.21 10.53 -4.88
CA VAL A 64 -2.65 10.82 -3.56
C VAL A 64 -1.20 11.23 -3.66
N GLU A 65 -0.77 12.04 -2.71
CA GLU A 65 0.62 12.36 -2.50
C GLU A 65 1.29 11.21 -1.74
N LEU A 66 2.13 10.44 -2.44
CA LEU A 66 2.86 9.31 -1.87
C LEU A 66 4.20 9.77 -1.30
N SER A 67 4.58 9.21 -0.16
CA SER A 67 5.85 9.47 0.50
C SER A 67 6.52 8.17 0.96
N GLY A 68 7.83 8.23 1.23
CA GLY A 68 8.61 7.11 1.77
C GLY A 68 8.76 5.95 0.77
N GLU A 69 8.43 4.73 1.19
CA GLU A 69 8.61 3.52 0.38
C GLU A 69 7.80 3.49 -0.92
N LEU A 70 6.79 4.37 -1.03
CA LEU A 70 5.86 4.42 -2.16
C LEU A 70 6.10 5.59 -3.11
N GLU A 71 7.11 6.42 -2.89
CA GLU A 71 7.41 7.60 -3.73
C GLU A 71 7.60 7.24 -5.21
N ASN A 72 8.22 6.10 -5.49
CA ASN A 72 8.46 5.61 -6.86
C ASN A 72 7.27 4.89 -7.50
N LYS A 73 6.08 4.92 -6.87
CA LYS A 73 4.87 4.25 -7.36
C LYS A 73 3.91 5.25 -7.98
N HIS A 74 3.04 4.76 -8.87
CA HIS A 74 2.05 5.60 -9.50
C HIS A 74 1.08 6.15 -8.42
N PRO A 75 0.85 7.48 -8.36
CA PRO A 75 0.09 8.11 -7.28
C PRO A 75 -1.43 7.95 -7.42
N THR A 76 -1.93 7.45 -8.55
CA THR A 76 -3.36 7.24 -8.76
C THR A 76 -3.79 5.84 -8.39
N PHE A 77 -4.80 5.74 -7.53
CA PHE A 77 -5.39 4.48 -7.06
C PHE A 77 -6.90 4.46 -7.32
N PRO A 78 -7.48 3.28 -7.55
CA PRO A 78 -8.92 3.12 -7.56
C PRO A 78 -9.47 3.25 -6.13
N VAL A 79 -10.66 3.84 -6.00
CA VAL A 79 -11.38 4.10 -4.73
C VAL A 79 -11.51 2.82 -3.89
N ILE A 80 -11.67 1.65 -4.53
CA ILE A 80 -11.80 0.35 -3.84
C ILE A 80 -10.54 -0.07 -3.06
N LEU A 81 -9.36 0.44 -3.44
CA LEU A 81 -8.10 0.17 -2.76
C LEU A 81 -7.78 1.22 -1.69
N MET A 82 -8.71 2.15 -1.44
CA MET A 82 -8.53 3.23 -0.49
C MET A 82 -9.49 3.10 0.68
N LYS A 83 -9.05 3.59 1.84
CA LYS A 83 -9.89 3.75 3.02
C LYS A 83 -9.78 5.17 3.56
N PRO A 84 -10.88 5.77 4.03
CA PRO A 84 -10.80 7.05 4.73
C PRO A 84 -9.97 6.88 6.01
N TYR A 85 -9.07 7.84 6.27
CA TYR A 85 -8.30 7.87 7.50
C TYR A 85 -9.17 8.39 8.63
N GLN A 86 -9.23 7.64 9.74
CA GLN A 86 -9.90 8.07 10.96
C GLN A 86 -8.85 8.29 12.04
N PRO A 87 -8.72 9.52 12.58
CA PRO A 87 -7.81 9.77 13.69
C PRO A 87 -8.29 8.99 14.92
N ALA A 88 -7.34 8.66 15.80
CA ALA A 88 -7.67 8.01 17.06
C ALA A 88 -8.49 8.98 17.93
N ASP A 89 -9.67 8.54 18.34
CA ASP A 89 -10.53 9.31 19.23
C ASP A 89 -9.94 9.34 20.65
N LYS A 90 -9.65 10.55 21.14
CA LYS A 90 -9.03 10.76 22.46
C LYS A 90 -10.01 10.54 23.60
N GLU A 91 -11.32 10.74 23.37
CA GLU A 91 -12.34 10.58 24.41
C GLU A 91 -12.57 9.10 24.72
N PHE A 92 -12.68 8.28 23.66
CA PHE A 92 -12.87 6.84 23.82
C PHE A 92 -11.58 6.09 24.16
N PHE A 93 -10.41 6.61 23.76
CA PHE A 93 -9.12 5.94 23.94
C PHE A 93 -8.04 6.84 24.56
N PRO A 94 -8.22 7.33 25.79
CA PRO A 94 -7.30 8.30 26.42
C PRO A 94 -5.89 7.74 26.68
N LEU A 95 -5.73 6.42 26.78
CA LEU A 95 -4.45 5.75 27.01
C LEU A 95 -3.63 5.52 25.72
N ARG A 96 -4.20 5.78 24.53
CA ARG A 96 -3.50 5.62 23.24
C ARG A 96 -2.66 6.86 22.93
N ASN A 97 -1.58 7.07 23.69
CA ASN A 97 -0.55 8.02 23.30
C ASN A 97 0.41 7.36 22.30
N PRO A 98 0.81 8.06 21.22
CA PRO A 98 1.78 7.52 20.27
C PRO A 98 3.13 7.33 20.99
N THR A 99 3.48 6.09 21.32
CA THR A 99 4.80 5.78 21.86
C THR A 99 5.83 6.01 20.74
N PRO A 100 6.85 6.86 20.95
CA PRO A 100 7.93 6.99 19.97
C PRO A 100 8.59 5.62 19.80
N LEU A 101 8.84 5.22 18.55
CA LEU A 101 9.55 3.99 18.24
C LEU A 101 11.01 4.15 18.71
N THR A 102 11.31 3.70 19.93
CA THR A 102 12.68 3.61 20.42
C THR A 102 13.38 2.49 19.67
N VAL A 103 14.29 2.86 18.77
CA VAL A 103 15.17 1.87 18.13
C VAL A 103 16.03 1.27 19.25
N PRO A 104 16.03 -0.07 19.44
CA PRO A 104 16.89 -0.69 20.43
C PRO A 104 18.36 -0.33 20.13
N PRO A 105 19.20 -0.11 21.15
CA PRO A 105 20.62 0.15 20.96
C PRO A 105 21.24 -1.00 20.14
N VAL A 106 21.67 -0.70 18.91
CA VAL A 106 22.43 -1.66 18.11
C VAL A 106 23.84 -1.68 18.69
N GLU A 107 24.19 -2.77 19.37
CA GLU A 107 25.59 -3.04 19.68
C GLU A 107 26.36 -3.01 18.37
N LYS A 108 27.42 -2.19 18.30
CA LYS A 108 28.27 -2.05 17.12
C LYS A 108 28.97 -3.38 16.86
N SER A 109 28.30 -4.29 16.15
CA SER A 109 28.94 -5.50 15.66
C SER A 109 30.00 -5.08 14.66
N GLU A 110 31.25 -5.41 14.96
CA GLU A 110 32.44 -5.14 14.17
C GLU A 110 32.20 -5.37 12.67
N ASP A 111 32.77 -4.48 11.85
CA ASP A 111 32.58 -4.39 10.41
C ASP A 111 32.70 -5.75 9.70
N LYS A 112 31.56 -6.42 9.48
CA LYS A 112 31.51 -7.60 8.62
C LYS A 112 31.74 -7.15 7.19
N LYS A 113 33.00 -7.23 6.73
CA LYS A 113 33.43 -7.02 5.34
C LYS A 113 32.47 -7.75 4.40
N LEU A 114 31.72 -6.97 3.61
CA LEU A 114 30.85 -7.49 2.56
C LEU A 114 31.69 -8.28 1.55
N LYS A 115 31.58 -9.60 1.55
CA LYS A 115 32.14 -10.44 0.49
C LYS A 115 31.27 -10.24 -0.76
N LYS A 116 31.82 -9.58 -1.78
CA LYS A 116 31.14 -9.31 -3.05
C LYS A 116 31.01 -10.62 -3.83
N PHE A 117 29.86 -11.29 -3.75
CA PHE A 117 29.55 -12.44 -4.60
C PHE A 117 29.06 -11.94 -5.96
N ILE A 118 29.95 -11.81 -6.93
CA ILE A 118 29.56 -11.62 -8.33
C ILE A 118 29.13 -13.00 -8.84
N LYS A 119 27.83 -13.21 -9.05
CA LYS A 119 27.34 -14.36 -9.81
C LYS A 119 27.68 -14.14 -11.27
N GLU A 120 28.66 -14.85 -11.79
CA GLU A 120 28.90 -14.94 -13.23
C GLU A 120 27.65 -15.54 -13.90
N LYS A 121 27.00 -14.75 -14.76
CA LYS A 121 26.01 -15.25 -15.70
C LYS A 121 26.74 -16.08 -16.75
N ARG A 122 26.64 -17.41 -16.68
CA ARG A 122 26.96 -18.26 -17.84
C ARG A 122 25.92 -17.98 -18.91
N LEU A 123 26.32 -17.28 -19.96
CA LEU A 123 25.56 -17.20 -21.20
C LEU A 123 25.54 -18.61 -21.80
N SER A 124 24.41 -19.29 -21.70
CA SER A 124 24.16 -20.53 -22.43
C SER A 124 24.22 -20.20 -23.92
N GLY A 125 25.23 -20.78 -24.59
CA GLY A 125 25.43 -20.61 -26.02
C GLY A 125 24.19 -21.03 -26.79
N LYS A 126 23.77 -20.18 -27.73
CA LYS A 126 22.79 -20.53 -28.74
C LYS A 126 23.34 -21.72 -29.53
N ASN A 127 22.71 -22.88 -29.44
CA ASN A 127 22.88 -23.93 -30.43
C ASN A 127 22.36 -23.40 -31.77
N GLN A 128 23.29 -23.08 -32.67
CA GLN A 128 23.05 -23.05 -34.10
C GLN A 128 23.68 -24.31 -34.70
N ARG A 129 22.83 -25.25 -35.13
CA ARG A 129 22.91 -26.04 -36.36
C ARG A 129 21.88 -27.17 -36.29
#